data_AF-A0A2C9LV21-F1
#
_entry.id   AF-A0A2C9LV21-F1
#
_cell.length_a   1.000
_cell.length_b   1.000
_cell.length_c   1.000
_cell.angle_alpha   90.00
_cell.angle_beta   90.00
_cell.angle_gamma   90.00
#
_symmetry.space_group_name_H-M   'P 1'
#
loop_
_entity.id
_entity.type
_entity.pdbx_description
1 polymer ?
#
loop_
_entity_poly.entity_id
_entity_poly.type
_entity_poly.pdbx_seq_one_letter_code
_entity_poly.pdbx_strand_id
1 'polypeptide(L)'
;KYQVYNKNFFTFLGYNHFEVEITHKLETSSAPPPAIVLSTATPLDPPPLSCLKLDYLRFWPVNDASTLVKVGDKVGWGLLYLDDDVHHDEEQLVICYLTINRKILLVRVVSQPPGGFYPLVVLPPLLNEVTLVFSATIIKQHPITDKDVQILVEEAMNLIEAEKEILKKGDDPATELAGQNLFRLLPSAEHEETNGAILKSEWGQENVVDTRVEKNVKTSRMLTVITAPKTKNDNKNVNKNNHKSSQSCRII
;
A
#
# COMPACT_ATOMS: atom_id res chain seq x y z
N LYS A 1 15.05 17.41 7.17
CA LYS A 1 15.32 17.43 5.72
C LYS A 1 15.11 16.01 5.20
N TYR A 2 13.97 15.73 4.57
CA TYR A 2 13.65 14.37 4.13
C TYR A 2 14.47 14.01 2.89
N GLN A 3 14.98 12.78 2.81
CA GLN A 3 15.57 12.26 1.57
C GLN A 3 14.44 11.64 0.74
N VAL A 4 14.30 12.09 -0.50
CA VAL A 4 13.33 11.55 -1.46
C VAL A 4 14.10 10.70 -2.47
N TYR A 5 13.90 9.37 -2.42
CA TYR A 5 14.43 8.46 -3.42
C TYR A 5 13.36 8.16 -4.47
N ASN A 6 13.50 8.76 -5.64
CA ASN A 6 12.64 8.48 -6.78
C ASN A 6 13.41 7.61 -7.80
N LYS A 7 12.98 6.36 -7.97
CA LYS A 7 13.44 5.46 -9.03
C LYS A 7 12.31 5.34 -10.03
N ASN A 8 12.51 5.83 -11.26
CA ASN A 8 11.54 5.71 -12.35
C ASN A 8 11.17 4.23 -12.58
N PHE A 9 9.98 3.80 -12.14
CA PHE A 9 9.61 2.38 -12.06
C PHE A 9 8.32 1.99 -12.77
N PHE A 10 7.48 2.95 -13.17
CA PHE A 10 6.14 2.68 -13.68
C PHE A 10 5.95 3.31 -15.06
N THR A 11 5.68 2.46 -16.06
CA THR A 11 5.00 2.81 -17.32
C THR A 11 4.76 1.62 -18.26
N PHE A 12 5.45 0.45 -18.13
CA PHE A 12 5.42 -0.53 -19.24
C PHE A 12 5.35 -2.05 -18.98
N LEU A 13 5.44 -2.58 -17.75
CA LEU A 13 5.47 -4.06 -17.55
C LEU A 13 4.82 -4.55 -16.24
N GLY A 14 3.49 -4.46 -16.14
CA GLY A 14 2.63 -5.39 -15.38
C GLY A 14 2.81 -5.54 -13.87
N TYR A 15 3.70 -4.79 -13.23
CA TYR A 15 3.80 -4.74 -11.76
C TYR A 15 2.76 -3.77 -11.22
N ASN A 16 1.85 -4.29 -10.41
CA ASN A 16 0.73 -3.52 -9.88
C ASN A 16 0.72 -3.48 -8.33
N HIS A 17 1.80 -3.93 -7.69
CA HIS A 17 1.92 -3.96 -6.23
C HIS A 17 3.40 -3.91 -5.81
N PHE A 18 3.70 -3.12 -4.77
CA PHE A 18 5.02 -3.05 -4.13
C PHE A 18 4.91 -3.21 -2.62
N GLU A 19 5.90 -3.87 -2.00
CA GLU A 19 6.02 -4.02 -0.54
C GLU A 19 7.35 -3.45 -0.05
N VAL A 20 7.35 -2.99 1.21
CA VAL A 20 8.51 -2.58 1.99
C VAL A 20 8.54 -3.40 3.28
N GLU A 21 9.68 -4.04 3.56
CA GLU A 21 9.85 -4.84 4.79
C GLU A 21 10.35 -3.95 5.93
N ILE A 22 9.68 -3.98 7.08
CA ILE A 22 10.04 -3.20 8.27
C ILE A 22 11.17 -3.93 9.01
N THR A 23 12.39 -3.85 8.46
CA THR A 23 13.55 -4.64 8.93
C THR A 23 14.24 -4.06 10.17
N HIS A 24 14.23 -2.74 10.34
CA HIS A 24 14.86 -2.12 11.49
C HIS A 24 14.03 -2.41 12.73
N LYS A 25 14.68 -2.88 13.81
CA LYS A 25 14.02 -2.93 15.11
C LYS A 25 13.64 -1.51 15.48
N LEU A 26 12.38 -1.29 15.84
CA LEU A 26 11.91 -0.05 16.47
C LEU A 26 12.42 -0.04 17.93
N GLU A 27 13.75 0.05 18.09
CA GLU A 27 14.46 -0.27 19.35
C GLU A 27 14.38 0.88 20.38
N THR A 28 13.71 1.99 20.03
CA THR A 28 13.36 3.10 20.92
C THR A 28 11.91 3.54 20.67
N SER A 29 11.13 3.71 21.74
CA SER A 29 9.72 4.12 21.69
C SER A 29 9.48 5.59 21.28
N SER A 30 10.48 6.26 20.72
CA SER A 30 10.45 7.67 20.34
C SER A 30 10.34 7.90 18.83
N ALA A 31 10.61 6.90 18.01
CA ALA A 31 10.57 6.98 16.56
C ALA A 31 9.38 6.16 16.01
N PRO A 32 8.45 6.77 15.25
CA PRO A 32 7.44 5.97 14.56
C PRO A 32 8.08 5.13 13.44
N PRO A 33 7.39 4.09 12.95
CA PRO A 33 7.79 3.40 11.72
C PRO A 33 7.78 4.36 10.50
N PRO A 34 8.44 3.97 9.39
CA PRO A 34 8.43 4.78 8.16
C PRO A 34 7.02 4.86 7.57
N ALA A 35 6.69 5.98 6.93
CA ALA A 35 5.45 6.10 6.17
C ALA A 35 5.63 5.53 4.76
N ILE A 36 4.66 4.73 4.30
CA ILE A 36 4.64 4.13 2.96
C ILE A 36 3.60 4.87 2.12
N VAL A 37 4.05 5.41 0.99
CA VAL A 37 3.32 6.44 0.22
C VAL A 37 3.24 6.04 -1.25
N LEU A 38 2.09 6.25 -1.87
CA LEU A 38 1.96 6.47 -3.32
C LEU A 38 1.88 7.98 -3.55
N SER A 39 2.71 8.53 -4.43
CA SER A 39 2.77 9.97 -4.73
C SER A 39 2.70 10.21 -6.23
N THR A 40 2.10 11.31 -6.67
CA THR A 40 2.30 11.83 -8.02
C THR A 40 3.75 12.26 -8.21
N ALA A 41 4.22 12.36 -9.47
CA ALA A 41 5.58 12.84 -9.77
C ALA A 41 5.78 14.33 -9.42
N THR A 42 4.73 15.13 -9.55
CA THR A 42 4.64 16.54 -9.19
C THR A 42 3.32 16.79 -8.47
N PRO A 43 3.26 17.73 -7.50
CA PRO A 43 1.97 18.20 -6.99
C PRO A 43 1.07 18.67 -8.13
N LEU A 44 -0.22 18.44 -7.97
CA LEU A 44 -1.25 18.91 -8.88
C LEU A 44 -1.37 20.43 -8.75
N ASP A 45 -1.13 21.15 -9.85
CA ASP A 45 -1.21 22.60 -9.93
C ASP A 45 -2.15 23.01 -11.09
N PRO A 46 -3.30 23.65 -10.82
CA PRO A 46 -3.81 24.02 -9.49
C PRO A 46 -4.17 22.78 -8.64
N PRO A 47 -4.21 22.91 -7.30
CA PRO A 47 -4.71 21.87 -6.42
C PRO A 47 -6.11 21.40 -6.84
N PRO A 48 -6.40 20.10 -6.80
CA PRO A 48 -7.65 19.58 -7.32
C PRO A 48 -8.83 19.93 -6.42
N LEU A 49 -9.97 20.23 -7.04
CA LEU A 49 -11.26 20.44 -6.36
C LEU A 49 -12.03 19.12 -6.09
N SER A 50 -11.44 17.97 -6.44
CA SER A 50 -12.07 16.65 -6.32
C SER A 50 -11.39 15.84 -5.21
N CYS A 51 -12.19 15.21 -4.34
CA CYS A 51 -11.72 14.35 -3.26
C CYS A 51 -11.14 13.01 -3.76
N LEU A 52 -11.35 12.68 -5.03
CA LEU A 52 -10.73 11.52 -5.69
C LEU A 52 -9.33 11.83 -6.23
N LYS A 53 -9.00 13.09 -6.50
CA LYS A 53 -7.66 13.50 -6.98
C LYS A 53 -6.77 13.81 -5.79
N LEU A 54 -5.64 13.11 -5.69
CA LEU A 54 -4.70 13.26 -4.57
C LEU A 54 -3.26 13.34 -5.08
N ASP A 55 -2.49 14.27 -4.53
CA ASP A 55 -1.03 14.29 -4.69
C ASP A 55 -0.38 13.03 -4.09
N TYR A 56 -0.94 12.51 -3.00
CA TYR A 56 -0.42 11.32 -2.33
C TYR A 56 -1.46 10.55 -1.51
N LEU A 57 -1.29 9.22 -1.48
CA LEU A 57 -1.89 8.31 -0.51
C LEU A 57 -0.80 7.88 0.47
N ARG A 58 -0.93 8.27 1.74
CA ARG A 58 0.05 7.95 2.79
C ARG A 58 -0.56 7.01 3.83
N PHE A 59 0.08 5.86 4.03
CA PHE A 59 -0.08 5.09 5.26
C PHE A 59 1.11 5.37 6.18
N TRP A 60 0.83 5.76 7.42
CA TRP A 60 1.84 5.97 8.45
C TRP A 60 1.36 5.25 9.73
N PRO A 61 2.05 4.19 10.21
CA PRO A 61 1.59 3.44 11.38
C PRO A 61 1.91 4.20 12.68
N VAL A 62 1.13 5.26 12.93
CA VAL A 62 1.16 6.11 14.12
C VAL A 62 -0.19 6.05 14.85
N ASN A 63 -0.22 6.49 16.11
CA ASN A 63 -1.41 6.43 16.96
C ASN A 63 -1.98 4.99 16.97
N ASP A 64 -3.27 4.81 16.76
CA ASP A 64 -3.95 3.50 16.82
C ASP A 64 -3.41 2.52 15.76
N ALA A 65 -3.04 3.04 14.57
CA ALA A 65 -2.43 2.26 13.50
C ALA A 65 -1.01 1.76 13.81
N SER A 66 -0.35 2.24 14.88
CA SER A 66 0.97 1.74 15.30
C SER A 66 0.95 0.27 15.73
N THR A 67 -0.22 -0.23 16.15
CA THR A 67 -0.40 -1.65 16.55
C THR A 67 -0.49 -2.61 15.36
N LEU A 68 -0.76 -2.09 14.16
CA LEU A 68 -0.99 -2.88 12.94
C LEU A 68 0.31 -3.34 12.27
N VAL A 69 1.46 -2.75 12.62
CA VAL A 69 2.76 -3.00 11.99
C VAL A 69 3.81 -3.34 13.04
N LYS A 70 4.45 -4.49 12.88
CA LYS A 70 5.61 -4.92 13.68
C LYS A 70 6.85 -5.10 12.80
N VAL A 71 8.00 -5.18 13.45
CA VAL A 71 9.28 -5.51 12.82
C VAL A 71 9.17 -6.86 12.12
N GLY A 72 9.59 -6.91 10.85
CA GLY A 72 9.48 -8.06 9.96
C GLY A 72 8.22 -8.10 9.09
N ASP A 73 7.23 -7.22 9.32
CA ASP A 73 6.07 -7.12 8.43
C ASP A 73 6.45 -6.49 7.09
N LYS A 74 5.71 -6.87 6.04
CA LYS A 74 5.79 -6.27 4.71
C LYS A 74 4.59 -5.36 4.50
N VAL A 75 4.81 -4.05 4.41
CA VAL A 75 3.76 -3.04 4.23
C VAL A 75 3.87 -2.49 2.80
N GLY A 76 2.77 -2.47 2.07
CA GLY A 76 2.79 -2.20 0.64
C GLY A 76 1.54 -1.48 0.13
N TRP A 77 1.64 -0.93 -1.07
CA TRP A 77 0.46 -0.50 -1.83
C TRP A 77 0.41 -1.25 -3.15
N GLY A 78 -0.81 -1.49 -3.61
CA GLY A 78 -1.07 -1.89 -4.98
C GLY A 78 -2.14 -1.04 -5.65
N LEU A 79 -2.17 -1.20 -6.96
CA LEU A 79 -3.05 -0.55 -7.92
C LEU A 79 -3.81 -1.65 -8.65
N LEU A 80 -5.10 -1.44 -8.83
CA LEU A 80 -5.95 -2.22 -9.72
C LEU A 80 -6.57 -1.24 -10.71
N TYR A 81 -6.15 -1.38 -11.96
CA TYR A 81 -6.65 -0.63 -13.10
C TYR A 81 -8.04 -1.16 -13.46
N LEU A 82 -8.96 -0.26 -13.78
CA LEU A 82 -10.34 -0.60 -14.13
C LEU A 82 -10.53 -0.85 -15.64
N ASP A 83 -9.66 -0.24 -16.44
CA ASP A 83 -9.65 -0.29 -17.89
C ASP A 83 -8.18 -0.33 -18.34
N ASP A 84 -7.78 -1.43 -18.99
CA ASP A 84 -6.41 -1.65 -19.47
C ASP A 84 -6.14 -0.92 -20.81
N ASP A 85 -7.17 -0.39 -21.48
CA ASP A 85 -7.06 0.30 -22.77
C ASP A 85 -6.78 1.82 -22.63
N VAL A 86 -6.91 2.40 -21.41
CA VAL A 86 -6.67 3.83 -21.18
C VAL A 86 -5.18 4.18 -21.25
N HIS A 87 -4.84 5.24 -22.00
CA HIS A 87 -3.45 5.61 -22.20
C HIS A 87 -2.81 6.18 -20.92
N HIS A 88 -1.50 5.94 -20.73
CA HIS A 88 -0.76 6.37 -19.53
C HIS A 88 -0.60 7.91 -19.39
N ASP A 89 -0.91 8.65 -20.46
CA ASP A 89 -0.97 10.11 -20.49
C ASP A 89 -2.37 10.67 -20.20
N GLU A 90 -3.36 9.80 -19.96
CA GLU A 90 -4.75 10.17 -19.65
C GLU A 90 -5.04 9.98 -18.16
N GLU A 91 -6.02 10.73 -17.66
CA GLU A 91 -6.52 10.58 -16.30
C GLU A 91 -7.47 9.38 -16.21
N GLN A 92 -7.30 8.53 -15.19
CA GLN A 92 -8.10 7.31 -15.04
C GLN A 92 -8.41 6.95 -13.59
N LEU A 93 -9.58 6.35 -13.36
CA LEU A 93 -9.94 5.82 -12.04
C LEU A 93 -9.17 4.53 -11.77
N VAL A 94 -8.51 4.47 -10.61
CA VAL A 94 -7.77 3.30 -10.14
C VAL A 94 -8.18 2.94 -8.71
N ILE A 95 -8.23 1.64 -8.42
CA ILE A 95 -8.41 1.13 -7.07
C ILE A 95 -7.03 1.01 -6.42
N CYS A 96 -6.74 1.88 -5.45
CA CYS A 96 -5.56 1.79 -4.61
C CYS A 96 -5.88 0.94 -3.38
N TYR A 97 -5.00 0.00 -3.02
CA TYR A 97 -5.16 -0.82 -1.82
C TYR A 97 -3.86 -0.95 -1.02
N LEU A 98 -3.98 -0.83 0.29
CA LEU A 98 -2.90 -1.02 1.26
C LEU A 98 -2.83 -2.49 1.66
N THR A 99 -1.62 -3.05 1.71
CA THR A 99 -1.37 -4.40 2.22
C THR A 99 -0.47 -4.41 3.44
N ILE A 100 -0.72 -5.36 4.35
CA ILE A 100 0.23 -5.81 5.36
C ILE A 100 0.37 -7.32 5.25
N ASN A 101 1.59 -7.81 5.02
CA ASN A 101 1.90 -9.21 4.75
C ASN A 101 0.99 -9.83 3.66
N ARG A 102 0.76 -9.07 2.58
CA ARG A 102 -0.15 -9.38 1.46
C ARG A 102 -1.64 -9.49 1.79
N LYS A 103 -2.07 -9.28 3.04
CA LYS A 103 -3.49 -9.07 3.36
C LYS A 103 -3.87 -7.64 3.02
N ILE A 104 -4.94 -7.44 2.25
CA ILE A 104 -5.48 -6.10 2.02
C ILE A 104 -6.12 -5.61 3.32
N LEU A 105 -5.76 -4.39 3.72
CA LEU A 105 -6.23 -3.75 4.94
C LEU A 105 -7.14 -2.55 4.64
N LEU A 106 -6.77 -1.73 3.65
CA LEU A 106 -7.57 -0.58 3.21
C LEU A 106 -7.69 -0.57 1.69
N VAL A 107 -8.83 -0.11 1.18
CA VAL A 107 -9.05 0.15 -0.25
C VAL A 107 -9.67 1.52 -0.44
N ARG A 108 -9.29 2.20 -1.52
CA ARG A 108 -9.88 3.48 -1.95
C ARG A 108 -9.77 3.63 -3.47
N VAL A 109 -10.85 4.09 -4.10
CA VAL A 109 -10.79 4.57 -5.49
C VAL A 109 -10.22 5.98 -5.50
N VAL A 110 -9.31 6.25 -6.42
CA VAL A 110 -8.76 7.58 -6.68
C VAL A 110 -8.68 7.81 -8.19
N SER A 111 -8.64 9.08 -8.59
CA SER A 111 -8.28 9.43 -9.95
C SER A 111 -6.76 9.56 -10.05
N GLN A 112 -6.15 8.71 -10.88
CA GLN A 112 -4.73 8.75 -11.21
C GLN A 112 -4.50 9.81 -12.29
N PRO A 113 -3.63 10.81 -12.05
CA PRO A 113 -3.26 11.78 -13.08
C PRO A 113 -2.30 11.17 -14.12
N PRO A 114 -2.14 11.83 -15.29
CA PRO A 114 -1.15 11.46 -16.29
C PRO A 114 0.25 11.21 -15.72
N GLY A 115 0.91 10.15 -16.19
CA GLY A 115 2.23 9.75 -15.69
C GLY A 115 2.23 8.96 -14.37
N GLY A 116 1.07 8.82 -13.71
CA GLY A 116 0.83 7.81 -12.68
C GLY A 116 1.32 8.11 -11.25
N PHE A 117 1.23 7.08 -10.39
CA PHE A 117 1.72 7.11 -9.01
C PHE A 117 3.08 6.40 -8.86
N TYR A 118 3.89 6.93 -7.95
CA TYR A 118 5.27 6.53 -7.66
C TYR A 118 5.36 6.08 -6.19
N PRO A 119 6.02 4.95 -5.90
CA PRO A 119 6.25 4.50 -4.54
C PRO A 119 7.27 5.42 -3.85
N LEU A 120 6.90 5.94 -2.68
CA LEU A 120 7.73 6.79 -1.85
C LEU A 120 7.73 6.25 -0.41
N VAL A 121 8.89 6.29 0.24
CA VAL A 121 9.06 5.94 1.65
C VAL A 121 9.61 7.14 2.39
N VAL A 122 8.90 7.57 3.45
CA VAL A 122 9.29 8.73 4.26
C VAL A 122 9.83 8.23 5.60
N LEU A 123 11.13 8.50 5.82
CA LEU A 123 11.80 8.22 7.09
C LEU A 123 11.51 9.34 8.11
N PRO A 124 11.03 9.04 9.32
CA PRO A 124 10.90 10.03 10.38
C PRO A 124 12.27 10.48 10.91
N PRO A 125 12.38 11.64 11.59
CA PRO A 125 13.66 12.28 11.93
C PRO A 125 14.62 11.50 12.86
N LEU A 126 14.21 10.33 13.37
CA LEU A 126 14.99 9.47 14.25
C LEU A 126 15.28 8.08 13.63
N LEU A 127 14.72 7.77 12.46
CA LEU A 127 14.95 6.51 11.75
C LEU A 127 15.92 6.76 10.60
N ASN A 128 17.17 6.34 10.77
CA ASN A 128 18.23 6.57 9.79
C ASN A 128 18.30 5.49 8.69
N GLU A 129 17.72 4.31 8.94
CA GLU A 129 17.82 3.16 8.03
C GLU A 129 16.47 2.46 7.84
N VAL A 130 16.17 2.09 6.60
CA VAL A 130 15.17 1.09 6.24
C VAL A 130 15.75 0.18 5.15
N THR A 131 15.43 -1.12 5.19
CA THR A 131 15.73 -2.00 4.06
C THR A 131 14.52 -2.05 3.13
N LEU A 132 14.64 -1.43 1.95
CA LEU A 132 13.61 -1.55 0.93
C LEU A 132 13.79 -2.89 0.21
N VAL A 133 13.06 -3.91 0.69
CA VAL A 133 12.93 -5.22 0.04
C VAL A 133 11.87 -5.12 -1.05
N PHE A 134 12.23 -4.46 -2.16
CA PHE A 134 11.35 -4.21 -3.30
C PHE A 134 10.81 -5.51 -3.92
N SER A 135 9.67 -5.95 -3.40
CA SER A 135 8.91 -7.08 -3.90
C SER A 135 7.86 -6.58 -4.88
N ALA A 136 8.30 -6.19 -6.07
CA ALA A 136 7.40 -5.88 -7.17
C ALA A 136 6.71 -7.19 -7.63
N THR A 137 5.43 -7.33 -7.32
CA THR A 137 4.66 -8.55 -7.62
C THR A 137 3.63 -8.30 -8.71
N ILE A 138 3.52 -9.24 -9.65
CA ILE A 138 2.39 -9.31 -10.58
C ILE A 138 1.33 -10.19 -9.94
N ILE A 139 0.17 -9.61 -9.60
CA ILE A 139 -0.92 -10.37 -9.00
C ILE A 139 -1.70 -11.10 -10.10
N LYS A 140 -1.59 -12.43 -10.15
CA LYS A 140 -2.27 -13.27 -11.16
C LYS A 140 -3.76 -13.50 -10.88
N GLN A 141 -4.15 -13.44 -9.62
CA GLN A 141 -5.52 -13.59 -9.15
C GLN A 141 -5.69 -12.59 -8.02
N HIS A 142 -6.57 -11.61 -8.22
CA HIS A 142 -6.76 -10.53 -7.27
C HIS A 142 -7.68 -10.98 -6.12
N PRO A 143 -7.39 -10.60 -4.85
CA PRO A 143 -8.29 -10.88 -3.74
C PRO A 143 -9.50 -9.91 -3.69
N ILE A 144 -9.46 -8.80 -4.44
CA ILE A 144 -10.64 -7.97 -4.74
C ILE A 144 -11.41 -8.68 -5.86
N THR A 145 -12.67 -9.01 -5.63
CA THR A 145 -13.54 -9.66 -6.62
C THR A 145 -14.21 -8.66 -7.54
N ASP A 146 -14.74 -9.11 -8.69
CA ASP A 146 -15.49 -8.25 -9.62
C ASP A 146 -16.68 -7.55 -8.93
N LYS A 147 -17.29 -8.20 -7.92
CA LYS A 147 -18.35 -7.61 -7.09
C LYS A 147 -17.81 -6.47 -6.20
N ASP A 148 -16.65 -6.65 -5.58
CA ASP A 148 -16.02 -5.60 -4.79
C ASP A 148 -15.63 -4.40 -5.68
N VAL A 149 -15.10 -4.67 -6.89
CA VAL A 149 -14.82 -3.64 -7.90
C VAL A 149 -16.10 -2.88 -8.28
N GLN A 150 -17.20 -3.57 -8.59
CA GLN A 150 -18.48 -2.92 -8.92
C GLN A 150 -18.96 -1.98 -7.82
N ILE A 151 -18.94 -2.39 -6.56
CA ILE A 151 -19.39 -1.55 -5.45
C ILE A 151 -18.46 -0.34 -5.26
N LEU A 152 -17.14 -0.54 -5.33
CA LEU A 152 -16.15 0.54 -5.20
C LEU A 152 -16.29 1.58 -6.35
N VAL A 153 -16.55 1.12 -7.57
CA VAL A 153 -16.77 1.99 -8.74
C VAL A 153 -18.11 2.73 -8.64
N GLU A 154 -19.18 2.07 -8.18
CA GLU A 154 -20.47 2.71 -7.92
C GLU A 154 -20.36 3.81 -6.84
N GLU A 155 -19.68 3.52 -5.72
CA GLU A 155 -19.36 4.49 -4.68
C GLU A 155 -18.57 5.70 -5.23
N ALA A 156 -17.54 5.45 -6.05
CA ALA A 156 -16.75 6.52 -6.68
C ALA A 156 -17.55 7.37 -7.69
N MET A 157 -18.42 6.75 -8.49
CA MET A 157 -19.28 7.47 -9.44
C MET A 157 -20.33 8.32 -8.72
N ASN A 158 -20.89 7.82 -7.61
CA ASN A 158 -21.79 8.59 -6.76
C ASN A 158 -21.09 9.80 -6.12
N LEU A 159 -19.83 9.66 -5.70
CA LEU A 159 -19.01 10.78 -5.24
C LEU A 159 -18.78 11.82 -6.35
N ILE A 160 -18.42 11.38 -7.57
CA ILE A 160 -18.22 12.27 -8.73
C ILE A 160 -19.49 13.08 -9.06
N GLU A 161 -20.68 12.46 -8.97
CA GLU A 161 -21.92 13.19 -9.22
C GLU A 161 -22.26 14.16 -8.07
N ALA A 162 -21.99 13.79 -6.81
CA ALA A 162 -22.12 14.69 -5.67
C ALA A 162 -21.18 15.91 -5.78
N GLU A 163 -19.91 15.71 -6.18
CA GLU A 163 -18.95 16.79 -6.45
C GLU A 163 -19.48 17.77 -7.49
N LYS A 164 -20.05 17.28 -8.61
CA LYS A 164 -20.65 18.14 -9.64
C LYS A 164 -21.81 18.96 -9.10
N GLU A 165 -22.69 18.38 -8.27
CA GLU A 165 -23.82 19.09 -7.68
C GLU A 165 -23.41 20.14 -6.64
N ILE A 166 -22.30 19.92 -5.92
CA ILE A 166 -21.69 20.90 -5.02
C ILE A 166 -21.07 22.05 -5.84
N LEU A 167 -20.27 21.74 -6.86
CA LEU A 167 -19.67 22.74 -7.76
C LEU A 167 -20.71 23.58 -8.51
N LYS A 168 -21.85 23.00 -8.91
CA LYS A 168 -22.98 23.73 -9.54
C LYS A 168 -23.60 24.79 -8.62
N LYS A 169 -23.52 24.62 -7.30
CA LYS A 169 -24.01 25.60 -6.30
C LYS A 169 -22.98 26.70 -6.02
N GLY A 170 -21.72 26.49 -6.40
CA GLY A 170 -20.59 27.37 -6.07
C GLY A 170 -19.90 27.03 -4.74
N ASP A 171 -20.23 25.88 -4.15
CA ASP A 171 -19.66 25.37 -2.91
C ASP A 171 -18.37 24.57 -3.18
N ASP A 172 -17.56 24.30 -2.14
CA ASP A 172 -16.31 23.54 -2.23
C ASP A 172 -16.50 22.06 -1.86
N PRO A 173 -16.30 21.09 -2.78
CA PRO A 173 -16.44 19.67 -2.48
C PRO A 173 -15.44 19.15 -1.44
N ALA A 174 -14.25 19.76 -1.32
CA ALA A 174 -13.27 19.35 -0.31
C ALA A 174 -13.75 19.66 1.12
N THR A 175 -14.58 20.70 1.27
CA THR A 175 -15.23 21.07 2.53
C THR A 175 -16.52 20.27 2.77
N GLU A 176 -17.42 20.20 1.77
CA GLU A 176 -18.74 19.56 1.93
C GLU A 176 -18.70 18.02 1.99
N LEU A 177 -17.69 17.39 1.38
CA LEU A 177 -17.47 15.93 1.48
C LEU A 177 -16.48 15.54 2.59
N ALA A 178 -16.00 16.52 3.37
CA ALA A 178 -15.09 16.27 4.48
C ALA A 178 -15.73 15.33 5.52
N GLY A 179 -15.00 14.27 5.91
CA GLY A 179 -15.47 13.31 6.90
C GLY A 179 -16.30 12.15 6.35
N GLN A 180 -16.57 12.09 5.04
CA GLN A 180 -16.99 10.82 4.43
C GLN A 180 -15.85 9.79 4.52
N ASN A 181 -16.17 8.55 4.86
CA ASN A 181 -15.19 7.46 4.95
C ASN A 181 -14.77 6.99 3.54
N LEU A 182 -13.87 7.76 2.92
CA LEU A 182 -13.33 7.48 1.57
C LEU A 182 -12.39 6.25 1.52
N PHE A 183 -12.09 5.64 2.67
CA PHE A 183 -11.36 4.37 2.77
C PHE A 183 -12.29 3.28 3.28
N ARG A 184 -12.23 2.12 2.65
CA ARG A 184 -13.05 0.95 2.98
C ARG A 184 -12.20 -0.20 3.50
N LEU A 185 -12.71 -0.92 4.51
CA LEU A 185 -12.32 -2.30 4.78
C LEU A 185 -13.05 -3.20 3.77
N LEU A 186 -12.38 -4.21 3.21
CA LEU A 186 -13.06 -5.14 2.29
C LEU A 186 -13.87 -6.17 3.09
N PRO A 187 -15.16 -6.42 2.73
CA PRO A 187 -15.97 -7.46 3.37
C PRO A 187 -15.35 -8.86 3.29
N SER A 188 -14.54 -9.12 2.26
CA SER A 188 -13.80 -10.37 2.10
C SER A 188 -12.69 -10.58 3.15
N ALA A 189 -12.18 -9.51 3.77
CA ALA A 189 -11.27 -9.60 4.92
C ALA A 189 -12.04 -9.87 6.23
N GLU A 190 -13.20 -9.25 6.42
CA GLU A 190 -14.05 -9.41 7.61
C GLU A 190 -14.49 -10.88 7.83
N HIS A 191 -14.68 -11.64 6.74
CA HIS A 191 -15.02 -13.06 6.83
C HIS A 191 -13.89 -13.96 7.39
N GLU A 192 -12.62 -13.55 7.34
CA GLU A 192 -11.54 -14.28 8.05
C GLU A 192 -11.46 -13.91 9.54
N GLU A 193 -11.82 -12.68 9.93
CA GLU A 193 -11.64 -12.16 11.30
C GLU A 193 -12.65 -12.68 12.34
N THR A 194 -13.71 -13.38 11.93
CA THR A 194 -14.64 -14.05 12.86
C THR A 194 -13.99 -15.14 13.72
N ASN A 195 -12.72 -15.49 13.47
CA ASN A 195 -11.90 -16.35 14.35
C ASN A 195 -10.70 -15.65 15.03
N GLY A 196 -10.56 -14.33 14.93
CA GLY A 196 -9.47 -13.63 15.63
C GLY A 196 -9.40 -12.12 15.39
N ALA A 197 -9.57 -11.35 16.47
CA ALA A 197 -9.35 -9.91 16.60
C ALA A 197 -10.09 -9.03 15.57
N ILE A 198 -11.30 -8.59 15.92
CA ILE A 198 -12.14 -7.68 15.13
C ILE A 198 -11.44 -6.32 14.96
N LEU A 199 -11.13 -5.93 13.72
CA LEU A 199 -10.79 -4.56 13.36
C LEU A 199 -12.05 -3.68 13.33
N LYS A 200 -12.51 -3.23 14.50
CA LYS A 200 -13.50 -2.13 14.56
C LYS A 200 -12.84 -0.83 14.12
N SER A 201 -13.41 -0.19 13.09
CA SER A 201 -12.99 1.12 12.61
C SER A 201 -13.44 2.25 13.55
N GLU A 202 -12.79 2.38 14.70
CA GLU A 202 -13.03 3.45 15.69
C GLU A 202 -12.08 4.64 15.46
N TRP A 203 -12.27 5.39 14.36
CA TRP A 203 -11.77 6.78 14.25
C TRP A 203 -12.70 7.76 14.98
N GLY A 204 -13.19 7.39 16.18
CA GLY A 204 -14.16 8.16 16.97
C GLY A 204 -14.70 7.46 18.22
N GLN A 205 -14.12 7.81 19.38
CA GLN A 205 -14.62 7.69 20.78
C GLN A 205 -14.99 6.32 21.42
N GLU A 206 -14.10 5.92 22.33
CA GLU A 206 -14.32 5.41 23.71
C GLU A 206 -14.87 3.98 24.03
N ASN A 207 -13.92 3.16 24.55
CA ASN A 207 -13.98 2.39 25.80
C ASN A 207 -15.00 1.24 26.00
N VAL A 208 -14.59 -0.01 25.77
CA VAL A 208 -15.01 -1.18 26.61
C VAL A 208 -13.85 -2.17 26.85
N VAL A 209 -13.89 -2.79 28.04
CA VAL A 209 -12.90 -3.64 28.74
C VAL A 209 -12.52 -4.97 28.06
N ASP A 210 -11.25 -5.35 28.25
CA ASP A 210 -10.56 -6.60 27.81
C ASP A 210 -10.96 -7.87 28.59
N THR A 211 -10.95 -9.03 27.91
CA THR A 211 -10.85 -10.34 28.58
C THR A 211 -9.93 -11.31 27.81
N ARG A 212 -8.84 -11.71 28.47
CA ARG A 212 -7.87 -12.77 28.11
C ARG A 212 -8.48 -14.06 27.56
N VAL A 213 -7.71 -14.80 26.74
CA VAL A 213 -7.20 -16.17 27.07
C VAL A 213 -6.11 -16.69 26.09
N GLU A 214 -4.97 -17.05 26.68
CA GLU A 214 -3.96 -18.12 26.42
C GLU A 214 -3.38 -18.52 25.03
N LYS A 215 -2.21 -19.21 25.13
CA LYS A 215 -1.26 -19.57 24.06
C LYS A 215 -1.25 -21.09 23.77
N ASN A 216 -0.94 -21.48 22.52
CA ASN A 216 -0.25 -22.74 22.17
C ASN A 216 0.44 -22.52 20.79
N VAL A 217 1.77 -22.51 20.59
CA VAL A 217 2.87 -23.47 20.87
C VAL A 217 3.07 -24.52 19.75
N LYS A 218 4.30 -24.54 19.18
CA LYS A 218 4.87 -25.48 18.17
C LYS A 218 4.21 -25.37 16.77
N THR A 219 4.86 -25.60 15.63
CA THR A 219 6.23 -26.08 15.28
C THR A 219 6.62 -25.42 13.93
N SER A 220 7.85 -25.38 13.41
CA SER A 220 9.12 -26.04 13.74
C SER A 220 10.32 -25.17 13.29
N ARG A 221 11.51 -25.77 13.07
CA ARG A 221 12.66 -25.20 12.35
C ARG A 221 13.18 -26.22 11.33
N MET A 222 13.47 -25.79 10.10
CA MET A 222 14.43 -26.49 9.24
C MET A 222 15.69 -25.62 9.08
N LEU A 223 16.83 -26.19 9.48
CA LEU A 223 18.15 -25.64 9.24
C LEU A 223 18.65 -26.19 7.90
N THR A 224 19.07 -25.33 6.98
CA THR A 224 19.81 -25.77 5.78
C THR A 224 21.27 -25.36 5.92
N VAL A 225 22.14 -26.35 6.09
CA VAL A 225 23.60 -26.16 6.08
C VAL A 225 24.05 -26.02 4.63
N ILE A 226 24.74 -24.93 4.30
CA ILE A 226 25.38 -24.76 2.99
C ILE A 226 26.86 -25.09 3.13
N THR A 227 27.25 -26.23 2.56
CA THR A 227 28.65 -26.64 2.40
C THR A 227 29.28 -25.86 1.24
N ALA A 228 30.49 -25.32 1.43
CA ALA A 228 31.20 -24.58 0.38
C ALA A 228 31.69 -25.51 -0.75
N PRO A 229 31.45 -25.19 -2.05
CA PRO A 229 32.03 -25.92 -3.17
C PRO A 229 33.39 -25.33 -3.60
N LYS A 230 34.24 -26.23 -4.14
CA LYS A 230 35.58 -25.91 -4.65
C LYS A 230 35.55 -25.23 -6.03
N THR A 231 36.71 -24.68 -6.39
CA THR A 231 37.01 -23.91 -7.60
C THR A 231 36.94 -24.68 -8.92
N LYS A 232 36.60 -23.93 -10.00
CA LYS A 232 36.86 -24.16 -11.44
C LYS A 232 36.24 -25.39 -12.12
N ASN A 233 35.34 -25.14 -13.09
CA ASN A 233 35.74 -25.14 -14.50
C ASN A 233 34.70 -24.44 -15.41
N ASP A 234 35.17 -23.92 -16.54
CA ASP A 234 34.32 -23.27 -17.55
C ASP A 234 33.45 -24.29 -18.30
N ASN A 235 32.17 -23.96 -18.51
CA ASN A 235 31.51 -24.28 -19.77
C ASN A 235 30.31 -23.37 -20.04
N LYS A 236 30.22 -22.83 -21.26
CA LYS A 236 29.11 -21.96 -21.68
C LYS A 236 27.87 -22.79 -21.99
N ASN A 237 26.77 -22.55 -21.26
CA ASN A 237 25.43 -22.84 -21.77
C ASN A 237 24.48 -21.72 -21.35
N VAL A 238 24.00 -20.95 -22.34
CA VAL A 238 23.13 -19.79 -22.11
C VAL A 238 21.69 -20.28 -21.97
N ASN A 239 21.25 -20.52 -20.75
CA ASN A 239 19.85 -20.82 -20.46
C ASN A 239 19.17 -19.56 -19.89
N LYS A 240 18.33 -18.90 -20.71
CA LYS A 240 17.66 -17.63 -20.36
C LYS A 240 16.45 -17.85 -19.43
N ASN A 241 16.70 -18.23 -18.18
CA ASN A 241 15.71 -18.06 -17.11
C ASN A 241 15.94 -16.71 -16.41
N ASN A 242 15.36 -15.64 -16.95
CA ASN A 242 15.34 -14.32 -16.34
C ASN A 242 14.40 -14.30 -15.13
N HIS A 243 14.81 -14.90 -14.01
CA HIS A 243 14.32 -14.49 -12.71
C HIS A 243 14.80 -13.04 -12.47
N LYS A 244 13.92 -12.07 -12.70
CA LYS A 244 14.12 -10.67 -12.26
C LYS A 244 14.30 -10.71 -10.74
N SER A 245 15.54 -10.60 -10.28
CA SER A 245 15.87 -10.66 -8.86
C SER A 245 15.31 -9.43 -8.14
N SER A 246 14.68 -9.65 -7.00
CA SER A 246 14.37 -8.58 -6.05
C SER A 246 15.67 -7.88 -5.65
N GLN A 247 15.82 -6.61 -6.03
CA GLN A 247 16.96 -5.80 -5.63
C GLN A 247 16.66 -5.18 -4.26
N SER A 248 17.25 -5.73 -3.20
CA SER A 248 17.26 -5.08 -1.89
C SER A 248 18.07 -3.80 -1.96
N CYS A 249 17.46 -2.65 -1.62
CA CYS A 249 18.18 -1.40 -1.44
C CYS A 249 18.29 -1.10 0.06
N ARG A 250 19.51 -0.85 0.53
CA ARG A 250 19.79 -0.36 1.88
C ARG A 250 20.02 1.15 1.78
N ILE A 251 19.21 1.93 2.47
CA ILE A 251 19.36 3.39 2.58
C ILE A 251 19.98 3.68 3.95
N ILE A 252 21.06 4.46 3.95
CA ILE A 252 21.88 4.87 5.12
C ILE A 252 22.04 6.39 5.05
#